data_AF-L9Y262-F1
#
_entry.id   AF-L9Y262-F1
#
_cell.length_a   1.000
_cell.length_b   1.000
_cell.length_c   1.000
_cell.angle_alpha   90.00
_cell.angle_beta   90.00
_cell.angle_gamma   90.00
#
_symmetry.space_group_name_H-M   'P 1'
#
loop_
_entity.id
_entity.type
_entity.pdbx_description
1 polymer ?
#
loop_
_entity_poly.entity_id
_entity_poly.type
_entity_poly.pdbx_seq_one_letter_code
_entity_poly.pdbx_strand_id
1 'polypeptide(L)'
;MTSENASAGALQQVGDEPMADAIEGAAFLARSAHRVRVLELLSSGPRTRETLLSGTDVTRVTLSRILGDLTDRGWIERDHADDRYAITDTGAAVYDDFERLLETITVGQRCPEVLDALPTEWFGFELRCLADCDTVATDSADPLSGMRVIANAVGRATTVRAAVSSFASLPMYTHAESVRAGDAAEAEVVFDRDATAVNVEDPDLVDRWRAIEAESARPVYYSADERFPCNVDIIDGERVFLSVTDENGGFRVVESTHPAVVDWAEALFREKRTAAVPLEQYRSGVEPVDSHA
;
A
#
# COMPACT_ATOMS: atom_id res chain seq x y z
N MET A 1 32.47 58.55 33.60
CA MET A 1 32.89 57.56 32.60
C MET A 1 32.55 56.19 33.17
N THR A 2 31.30 55.76 32.97
CA THR A 2 30.84 54.80 31.92
C THR A 2 31.29 53.39 32.29
N SER A 3 30.47 52.57 32.96
CA SER A 3 29.19 51.97 32.55
C SER A 3 29.30 51.27 31.20
N GLU A 4 29.39 49.94 31.21
CA GLU A 4 28.74 49.04 30.25
C GLU A 4 28.95 47.59 30.71
N ASN A 5 27.87 47.02 31.27
CA ASN A 5 27.69 45.59 31.46
C ASN A 5 26.23 45.31 31.14
N ALA A 6 25.94 44.82 29.93
CA ALA A 6 24.76 44.02 29.59
C ALA A 6 24.73 43.77 28.07
N SER A 7 24.22 42.59 27.71
CA SER A 7 23.80 42.18 26.35
C SER A 7 24.81 41.36 25.54
N ALA A 8 24.99 40.11 25.95
CA ALA A 8 25.28 39.02 25.01
C ALA A 8 24.80 37.69 25.63
N GLY A 9 23.48 37.44 25.60
CA GLY A 9 22.95 36.21 26.17
C GLY A 9 21.43 36.15 26.15
N ALA A 10 20.80 36.35 24.99
CA ALA A 10 19.35 36.15 24.87
C ALA A 10 18.90 36.05 23.40
N LEU A 11 19.52 35.20 22.56
CA LEU A 11 18.99 34.97 21.19
C LEU A 11 19.12 33.51 20.69
N GLN A 12 19.33 32.52 21.57
CA GLN A 12 19.51 31.13 21.14
C GLN A 12 18.69 30.12 21.97
N GLN A 13 17.38 30.36 22.17
CA GLN A 13 16.49 29.35 22.79
C GLN A 13 15.11 29.20 22.12
N VAL A 14 14.70 30.09 21.21
CA VAL A 14 13.32 30.10 20.68
C VAL A 14 13.07 29.03 19.58
N GLY A 15 14.13 28.32 19.13
CA GLY A 15 14.03 27.30 18.08
C GLY A 15 13.84 25.86 18.55
N ASP A 16 14.20 25.53 19.80
CA ASP A 16 14.22 24.14 20.30
C ASP A 16 12.98 23.78 21.15
N GLU A 17 12.36 24.75 21.83
CA GLU A 17 11.20 24.51 22.70
C GLU A 17 9.96 23.95 21.96
N PRO A 18 9.54 24.48 20.79
CA PRO A 18 8.34 23.97 20.10
C PRO A 18 8.50 22.53 19.62
N MET A 19 9.71 22.16 19.19
CA MET A 19 10.01 20.79 18.75
C MET A 19 10.11 19.84 19.95
N ALA A 20 10.70 20.28 21.06
CA ALA A 20 10.74 19.50 22.30
C ALA A 20 9.33 19.23 22.84
N ASP A 21 8.45 20.23 22.84
CA ASP A 21 7.05 20.09 23.26
C ASP A 21 6.27 19.12 22.33
N ALA A 22 6.50 19.21 21.02
CA ALA A 22 5.91 18.28 20.05
C ALA A 22 6.38 16.83 20.29
N ILE A 23 7.68 16.64 20.53
CA ILE A 23 8.26 15.32 20.87
C ILE A 23 7.66 14.81 22.19
N GLU A 24 7.49 15.66 23.19
CA GLU A 24 6.87 15.26 24.46
C GLU A 24 5.40 14.85 24.27
N GLY A 25 4.66 15.58 23.43
CA GLY A 25 3.30 15.23 23.03
C GLY A 25 3.22 13.85 22.37
N ALA A 26 4.06 13.60 21.36
CA ALA A 26 4.14 12.30 20.71
C ALA A 26 4.57 11.20 21.70
N ALA A 27 5.58 11.45 22.54
CA ALA A 27 6.04 10.50 23.55
C ALA A 27 4.98 10.24 24.63
N PHE A 28 4.12 11.21 24.94
CA PHE A 28 2.98 11.00 25.82
C PHE A 28 2.01 9.97 25.24
N LEU A 29 1.63 10.06 23.97
CA LEU A 29 0.79 9.04 23.32
C LEU A 29 1.52 7.69 23.21
N ALA A 30 2.77 7.69 22.74
CA ALA A 30 3.55 6.48 22.48
C ALA A 30 3.80 5.61 23.75
N ARG A 31 3.80 6.22 24.93
CA ARG A 31 4.06 5.51 26.20
C ARG A 31 2.86 4.75 26.76
N SER A 32 1.68 4.82 26.13
CA SER A 32 0.51 4.07 26.60
C SER A 32 -0.54 3.88 25.52
N ALA A 33 -0.78 2.61 25.12
CA ALA A 33 -1.86 2.25 24.21
C ALA A 33 -3.25 2.70 24.71
N HIS A 34 -3.46 2.78 26.02
CA HIS A 34 -4.73 3.25 26.58
C HIS A 34 -5.01 4.74 26.29
N ARG A 35 -3.98 5.58 26.12
CA ARG A 35 -4.15 7.00 25.75
C ARG A 35 -4.66 7.11 24.31
N VAL A 36 -4.06 6.36 23.40
CA VAL A 36 -4.48 6.25 22.01
C VAL A 36 -5.91 5.70 21.94
N ARG A 37 -6.21 4.62 22.67
CA ARG A 37 -7.55 4.02 22.74
C ARG A 37 -8.63 5.00 23.23
N VAL A 38 -8.32 5.89 24.17
CA VAL A 38 -9.28 6.91 24.61
C VAL A 38 -9.59 7.90 23.48
N LEU A 39 -8.58 8.36 22.74
CA LEU A 39 -8.77 9.26 21.61
C LEU A 39 -9.55 8.57 20.47
N GLU A 40 -9.24 7.30 20.15
CA GLU A 40 -9.98 6.48 19.19
C GLU A 40 -11.48 6.39 19.55
N LEU A 41 -11.80 6.14 20.82
CA LEU A 41 -13.20 6.05 21.24
C LEU A 41 -13.93 7.38 21.14
N LEU A 42 -13.21 8.49 21.31
CA LEU A 42 -13.76 9.86 21.25
C LEU A 42 -13.81 10.42 19.84
N SER A 43 -12.97 9.96 18.91
CA SER A 43 -13.06 10.29 17.47
C SER A 43 -14.36 9.76 16.86
N SER A 44 -14.88 8.64 17.39
CA SER A 44 -16.22 8.10 17.09
C SER A 44 -17.38 8.89 17.75
N GLY A 45 -17.09 10.05 18.34
CA GLY A 45 -18.04 10.98 18.96
C GLY A 45 -18.01 10.97 20.49
N PRO A 46 -18.69 11.92 21.16
CA PRO A 46 -18.56 12.12 22.60
C PRO A 46 -18.96 10.89 23.42
N ARG A 47 -18.33 10.65 24.58
CA ARG A 47 -18.58 9.47 25.44
C ARG A 47 -18.61 9.84 26.92
N THR A 48 -19.40 9.10 27.70
CA THR A 48 -19.35 9.22 29.16
C THR A 48 -18.11 8.52 29.70
N ARG A 49 -17.72 8.87 30.92
CA ARG A 49 -16.62 8.20 31.61
C ARG A 49 -16.81 6.69 31.75
N GLU A 50 -18.05 6.24 31.94
CA GLU A 50 -18.38 4.82 32.08
C GLU A 50 -18.15 4.06 30.77
N THR A 51 -18.59 4.61 29.64
CA THR A 51 -18.33 4.01 28.32
C THR A 51 -16.84 3.95 28.01
N LEU A 52 -16.09 5.00 28.34
CA LEU A 52 -14.63 5.01 28.18
C LEU A 52 -13.96 3.96 29.07
N LEU A 53 -14.43 3.77 30.31
CA LEU A 53 -13.92 2.75 31.22
C LEU A 53 -14.14 1.34 30.65
N SER A 54 -15.33 1.06 30.11
CA SER A 54 -15.62 -0.24 29.48
C SER A 54 -14.83 -0.47 28.19
N GLY A 55 -14.52 0.58 27.44
CA GLY A 55 -13.83 0.47 26.14
C GLY A 55 -12.29 0.43 26.22
N THR A 56 -11.72 0.68 27.40
CA THR A 56 -10.26 0.79 27.61
C THR A 56 -9.67 -0.27 28.55
N ASP A 57 -10.52 -0.95 29.33
CA ASP A 57 -10.14 -1.97 30.32
C ASP A 57 -9.10 -1.49 31.36
N VAL A 58 -9.15 -0.20 31.72
CA VAL A 58 -8.27 0.38 32.76
C VAL A 58 -9.01 0.60 34.08
N THR A 59 -8.25 0.79 35.17
CA THR A 59 -8.84 1.20 36.45
C THR A 59 -9.44 2.61 36.36
N ARG A 60 -10.44 2.91 37.20
CA ARG A 60 -11.04 4.26 37.30
C ARG A 60 -9.99 5.34 37.59
N VAL A 61 -8.97 5.03 38.38
CA VAL A 61 -7.88 5.96 38.72
C VAL A 61 -7.01 6.23 37.50
N THR A 62 -6.65 5.18 36.76
CA THR A 62 -5.88 5.29 35.51
C THR A 62 -6.64 6.11 34.46
N LEU A 63 -7.93 5.83 34.24
CA LEU A 63 -8.75 6.60 33.31
C LEU A 63 -8.83 8.07 33.73
N SER A 64 -8.96 8.35 35.03
CA SER A 64 -8.97 9.73 35.54
C SER A 64 -7.71 10.50 35.18
N ARG A 65 -6.55 9.85 35.30
CA ARG A 65 -5.26 10.44 34.94
C ARG A 65 -5.16 10.68 33.44
N ILE A 66 -5.54 9.69 32.63
CA ILE A 66 -5.53 9.83 31.16
C ILE A 66 -6.41 11.00 30.72
N LEU A 67 -7.65 11.09 31.23
CA LEU A 67 -8.57 12.17 30.88
C LEU A 67 -8.04 13.54 31.33
N GLY A 68 -7.46 13.62 32.53
CA GLY A 68 -6.79 14.83 33.01
C GLY A 68 -5.65 15.24 32.09
N ASP A 69 -4.69 14.34 31.84
CA ASP A 69 -3.51 14.62 31.02
C ASP A 69 -3.86 15.02 29.58
N LEU A 70 -4.93 14.46 29.00
CA LEU A 70 -5.46 14.81 27.68
C LEU A 70 -6.18 16.16 27.68
N THR A 71 -6.90 16.49 28.76
CA THR A 71 -7.57 17.79 28.93
C THR A 71 -6.54 18.90 29.12
N ASP A 72 -5.49 18.64 29.91
CA ASP A 72 -4.39 19.58 30.15
C ASP A 72 -3.63 19.92 28.86
N ARG A 73 -3.64 19.00 27.89
CA ARG A 73 -3.08 19.18 26.53
C ARG A 73 -4.07 19.82 25.55
N GLY A 74 -5.32 20.05 25.95
CA GLY A 74 -6.37 20.59 25.09
C GLY A 74 -6.81 19.65 23.97
N TRP A 75 -6.51 18.34 24.08
CA TRP A 75 -6.90 17.35 23.06
C TRP A 75 -8.30 16.79 23.29
N ILE A 76 -8.79 16.89 24.52
CA ILE A 76 -10.19 16.59 24.84
C ILE A 76 -10.75 17.71 25.71
N GLU A 77 -12.07 17.80 25.72
CA GLU A 77 -12.82 18.66 26.63
C GLU A 77 -13.92 17.87 27.33
N ARG A 78 -14.35 18.38 28.49
CA ARG A 78 -15.48 17.82 29.23
C ARG A 78 -16.67 18.75 29.09
N ASP A 79 -17.76 18.21 28.55
CA ASP A 79 -19.06 18.85 28.64
C ASP A 79 -19.63 18.62 30.05
N HIS A 80 -19.78 19.71 30.80
CA HIS A 80 -20.28 19.70 32.16
C HIS A 80 -21.81 19.55 32.25
N ALA A 81 -22.56 19.78 31.18
CA ALA A 81 -24.02 19.60 31.15
C ALA A 81 -24.38 18.12 31.10
N ASP A 82 -23.67 17.34 30.28
CA ASP A 82 -23.96 15.92 30.01
C ASP A 82 -22.96 14.94 30.65
N ASP A 83 -21.95 15.45 31.37
CA ASP A 83 -20.84 14.67 31.94
C ASP A 83 -20.14 13.76 30.90
N ARG A 84 -19.93 14.31 29.71
CA ARG A 84 -19.30 13.63 28.57
C ARG A 84 -17.95 14.25 28.25
N TYR A 85 -17.09 13.44 27.67
CA TYR A 85 -15.85 13.89 27.07
C TYR A 85 -16.03 13.92 25.56
N ALA A 86 -15.47 14.94 24.93
CA ALA A 86 -15.40 15.08 23.48
C ALA A 86 -13.94 15.32 23.09
N ILE A 87 -13.56 14.82 21.92
CA ILE A 87 -12.28 15.19 21.32
C ILE A 87 -12.39 16.61 20.75
N THR A 88 -11.35 17.42 20.91
CA THR A 88 -11.28 18.74 20.27
C THR A 88 -10.80 18.61 18.83
N ASP A 89 -10.94 19.64 18.00
CA ASP A 89 -10.41 19.63 16.63
C ASP A 89 -8.89 19.37 16.61
N THR A 90 -8.15 19.99 17.54
CA THR A 90 -6.71 19.75 17.73
C THR A 90 -6.44 18.31 18.13
N GLY A 91 -7.21 17.76 19.09
CA GLY A 91 -7.06 16.38 19.53
C GLY A 91 -7.34 15.37 18.42
N ALA A 92 -8.32 15.65 17.57
CA ALA A 92 -8.65 14.83 16.41
C ALA A 92 -7.51 14.84 15.40
N ALA A 93 -6.98 16.01 15.03
CA ALA A 93 -5.83 16.11 14.15
C ALA A 93 -4.59 15.37 14.70
N VAL A 94 -4.32 15.52 16.01
CA VAL A 94 -3.21 14.82 16.68
C VAL A 94 -3.44 13.30 16.68
N TYR A 95 -4.67 12.86 16.97
CA TYR A 95 -5.02 11.44 16.97
C TYR A 95 -4.83 10.83 15.58
N ASP A 96 -5.38 11.47 14.54
CA ASP A 96 -5.33 11.02 13.16
C ASP A 96 -3.87 10.90 12.69
N ASP A 97 -3.04 11.92 12.91
CA ASP A 97 -1.62 11.89 12.54
C ASP A 97 -0.83 10.83 13.33
N PHE A 98 -1.16 10.64 14.61
CA PHE A 98 -0.49 9.64 15.44
C PHE A 98 -0.88 8.20 15.05
N GLU A 99 -2.16 7.96 14.75
CA GLU A 99 -2.66 6.69 14.21
C GLU A 99 -1.96 6.36 12.88
N ARG A 100 -1.88 7.33 11.96
CA ARG A 100 -1.15 7.19 10.68
C ARG A 100 0.32 6.82 10.87
N LEU A 101 0.98 7.43 11.87
CA LEU A 101 2.36 7.07 12.23
C LEU A 101 2.45 5.63 12.75
N LEU A 102 1.54 5.22 13.65
CA LEU A 102 1.51 3.85 14.18
C LEU A 102 1.28 2.81 13.08
N GLU A 103 0.39 3.07 12.14
CA GLU A 103 0.16 2.18 11.00
C GLU A 103 1.40 2.11 10.09
N THR A 104 2.09 3.23 9.86
CA THR A 104 3.35 3.26 9.09
C THR A 104 4.46 2.44 9.80
N ILE A 105 4.59 2.58 11.12
CA ILE A 105 5.53 1.77 11.91
C ILE A 105 5.14 0.29 11.84
N THR A 106 3.84 -0.02 11.92
CA THR A 106 3.33 -1.40 11.81
C THR A 106 3.72 -2.01 10.47
N VAL A 107 3.54 -1.28 9.37
CA VAL A 107 3.99 -1.70 8.03
C VAL A 107 5.50 -1.99 8.03
N GLY A 108 6.30 -1.07 8.57
CA GLY A 108 7.75 -1.22 8.71
C GLY A 108 8.19 -2.45 9.52
N GLN A 109 7.44 -2.80 10.55
CA GLN A 109 7.75 -3.93 11.42
C GLN A 109 7.28 -5.28 10.86
N ARG A 110 6.14 -5.30 10.16
CA ARG A 110 5.56 -6.53 9.63
C ARG A 110 6.23 -6.97 8.33
N CYS A 111 6.61 -6.03 7.47
CA CYS A 111 6.99 -6.31 6.09
C CYS A 111 8.28 -5.58 5.64
N PRO A 112 9.35 -5.51 6.45
CA PRO A 112 10.52 -4.66 6.14
C PRO A 112 11.14 -4.97 4.78
N GLU A 113 11.32 -6.25 4.46
CA GLU A 113 11.94 -6.69 3.20
C GLU A 113 11.10 -6.36 1.96
N VAL A 114 9.78 -6.24 2.13
CA VAL A 114 8.89 -5.86 1.02
C VAL A 114 8.92 -4.35 0.82
N LEU A 115 8.98 -3.56 1.89
CA LEU A 115 9.09 -2.11 1.78
C LEU A 115 10.37 -1.66 1.09
N ASP A 116 11.49 -2.31 1.42
CA ASP A 116 12.78 -2.02 0.80
C ASP A 116 12.79 -2.37 -0.70
N ALA A 117 11.91 -3.28 -1.13
CA ALA A 117 11.84 -3.75 -2.51
C ALA A 117 10.72 -3.08 -3.33
N LEU A 118 9.69 -2.53 -2.68
CA LEU A 118 8.57 -1.89 -3.36
C LEU A 118 8.89 -0.44 -3.75
N PRO A 119 8.44 0.00 -4.95
CA PRO A 119 8.65 1.36 -5.44
C PRO A 119 7.65 2.32 -4.77
N THR A 120 7.85 2.63 -3.49
CA THR A 120 6.88 3.39 -2.68
C THR A 120 6.55 4.77 -3.26
N GLU A 121 7.48 5.41 -3.97
CA GLU A 121 7.25 6.68 -4.67
C GLU A 121 6.29 6.59 -5.87
N TRP A 122 6.06 5.37 -6.38
CA TRP A 122 5.14 5.12 -7.49
C TRP A 122 3.69 4.96 -7.01
N PHE A 123 3.49 4.71 -5.72
CA PHE A 123 2.16 4.48 -5.17
C PHE A 123 1.38 5.79 -5.07
N GLY A 124 0.13 5.77 -5.54
CA GLY A 124 -0.85 6.84 -5.35
C GLY A 124 -1.65 6.67 -4.06
N PHE A 125 -1.22 5.77 -3.17
CA PHE A 125 -1.79 5.54 -1.86
C PHE A 125 -0.72 5.67 -0.78
N GLU A 126 -1.15 5.86 0.45
CA GLU A 126 -0.24 6.08 1.57
C GLU A 126 0.22 4.74 2.13
N LEU A 127 1.52 4.60 2.43
CA LEU A 127 2.14 3.31 2.75
C LEU A 127 1.42 2.52 3.87
N ARG A 128 0.84 3.24 4.83
CA ARG A 128 0.05 2.68 5.92
C ARG A 128 -1.16 1.83 5.48
N CYS A 129 -1.66 2.01 4.26
CA CYS A 129 -2.71 1.17 3.68
C CYS A 129 -2.26 -0.29 3.48
N LEU A 130 -0.98 -0.59 3.69
CA LEU A 130 -0.43 -1.94 3.74
C LEU A 130 -0.31 -2.49 5.17
N ALA A 131 -0.82 -1.82 6.21
CA ALA A 131 -0.66 -2.26 7.61
C ALA A 131 -1.28 -3.64 7.89
N ASP A 132 -2.37 -3.94 7.17
CA ASP A 132 -3.09 -5.21 7.21
C ASP A 132 -2.81 -6.10 6.00
N CYS A 133 -1.77 -5.80 5.22
CA CYS A 133 -1.40 -6.64 4.10
C CYS A 133 -0.83 -7.98 4.56
N ASP A 134 -1.11 -9.03 3.81
CA ASP A 134 -0.46 -10.32 3.98
C ASP A 134 0.81 -10.33 3.12
N THR A 135 1.97 -10.40 3.77
CA THR A 135 3.19 -10.72 3.04
C THR A 135 3.20 -12.21 2.79
N VAL A 136 3.12 -12.59 1.52
CA VAL A 136 3.42 -13.97 1.15
C VAL A 136 4.93 -14.09 1.19
N ALA A 137 5.44 -14.45 2.37
CA ALA A 137 6.85 -14.71 2.56
C ALA A 137 7.27 -15.78 1.54
N THR A 138 8.17 -15.40 0.64
CA THR A 138 8.79 -16.38 -0.24
C THR A 138 9.71 -17.21 0.62
N ASP A 139 9.28 -18.42 0.97
CA ASP A 139 10.08 -19.34 1.76
C ASP A 139 11.38 -19.63 1.00
N SER A 140 12.53 -19.47 1.66
CA SER A 140 13.84 -19.87 1.12
C SER A 140 13.85 -21.32 0.59
N ALA A 141 12.98 -22.19 1.12
CA ALA A 141 12.81 -23.57 0.68
C ALA A 141 11.89 -23.73 -0.56
N ASP A 142 11.01 -22.76 -0.85
CA ASP A 142 10.21 -22.69 -2.07
C ASP A 142 10.27 -21.26 -2.68
N PRO A 143 11.33 -20.96 -3.46
CA PRO A 143 11.50 -19.67 -4.13
C PRO A 143 10.36 -19.28 -5.09
N LEU A 144 9.49 -20.21 -5.46
CA LEU A 144 8.35 -19.97 -6.35
C LEU A 144 7.02 -19.79 -5.60
N SER A 145 7.02 -19.88 -4.27
CA SER A 145 5.81 -19.80 -3.44
C SER A 145 4.99 -18.53 -3.70
N GLY A 146 5.64 -17.37 -3.84
CA GLY A 146 4.97 -16.12 -4.21
C GLY A 146 4.24 -16.19 -5.57
N MET A 147 4.91 -16.73 -6.60
CA MET A 147 4.28 -16.90 -7.92
C MET A 147 3.10 -17.88 -7.87
N ARG A 148 3.19 -18.95 -7.07
CA ARG A 148 2.09 -19.91 -6.89
C ARG A 148 0.87 -19.27 -6.26
N VAL A 149 1.04 -18.33 -5.32
CA VAL A 149 -0.09 -17.63 -4.71
C VAL A 149 -0.85 -16.82 -5.76
N ILE A 150 -0.15 -16.04 -6.59
CA ILE A 150 -0.77 -15.27 -7.67
C ILE A 150 -1.46 -16.21 -8.67
N ALA A 151 -0.76 -17.27 -9.12
CA ALA A 151 -1.34 -18.24 -10.05
C ALA A 151 -2.59 -18.93 -9.50
N ASN A 152 -2.58 -19.32 -8.22
CA ASN A 152 -3.73 -19.87 -7.52
C ASN A 152 -4.89 -18.88 -7.38
N ALA A 153 -4.60 -17.58 -7.25
CA ALA A 153 -5.62 -16.55 -7.23
C ALA A 153 -6.25 -16.39 -8.64
N VAL A 154 -5.42 -16.34 -9.69
CA VAL A 154 -5.85 -16.30 -11.09
C VAL A 154 -6.75 -17.49 -11.45
N GLY A 155 -6.36 -18.70 -11.06
CA GLY A 155 -7.13 -19.93 -11.35
C GLY A 155 -8.47 -20.04 -10.60
N ARG A 156 -8.76 -19.14 -9.66
CA ARG A 156 -10.04 -19.08 -8.92
C ARG A 156 -10.82 -17.79 -9.16
N ALA A 157 -10.28 -16.90 -9.98
CA ALA A 157 -10.84 -15.59 -10.23
C ALA A 157 -12.03 -15.68 -11.18
N THR A 158 -12.91 -14.69 -11.08
CA THR A 158 -13.91 -14.35 -12.11
C THR A 158 -13.39 -13.26 -13.03
N THR A 159 -12.59 -12.32 -12.50
CA THR A 159 -11.91 -11.29 -13.31
C THR A 159 -10.46 -11.11 -12.90
N VAL A 160 -9.58 -10.93 -13.88
CA VAL A 160 -8.15 -10.66 -13.68
C VAL A 160 -7.75 -9.42 -14.48
N ARG A 161 -7.12 -8.46 -13.82
CA ARG A 161 -6.47 -7.32 -14.49
C ARG A 161 -5.04 -7.22 -14.00
N ALA A 162 -4.07 -7.07 -14.90
CA ALA A 162 -2.67 -7.02 -14.48
C ALA A 162 -1.86 -5.98 -15.25
N ALA A 163 -1.00 -5.24 -14.56
CA ALA A 163 0.09 -4.47 -15.14
C ALA A 163 1.40 -5.18 -14.78
N VAL A 164 2.16 -5.63 -15.79
CA VAL A 164 3.27 -6.57 -15.60
C VAL A 164 4.55 -5.98 -16.19
N SER A 165 5.57 -5.81 -15.34
CA SER A 165 6.95 -5.44 -15.74
C SER A 165 7.92 -6.61 -15.73
N SER A 166 7.81 -7.51 -14.76
CA SER A 166 8.59 -8.75 -14.70
C SER A 166 7.68 -9.93 -15.03
N PHE A 167 7.87 -10.51 -16.21
CA PHE A 167 7.01 -11.60 -16.67
C PHE A 167 7.30 -12.91 -15.93
N ALA A 168 6.29 -13.43 -15.24
CA ALA A 168 6.28 -14.79 -14.71
C ALA A 168 5.27 -15.63 -15.51
N SER A 169 5.72 -16.79 -16.00
CA SER A 169 4.90 -17.63 -16.88
C SER A 169 3.75 -18.35 -16.15
N LEU A 170 3.91 -18.66 -14.85
CA LEU A 170 2.98 -19.51 -14.12
C LEU A 170 1.52 -19.01 -14.11
N PRO A 171 1.21 -17.73 -13.81
CA PRO A 171 -0.16 -17.21 -13.92
C PRO A 171 -0.77 -17.35 -15.32
N MET A 172 0.01 -17.12 -16.38
CA MET A 172 -0.45 -17.30 -17.77
C MET A 172 -0.76 -18.78 -18.07
N TYR A 173 0.05 -19.71 -17.57
CA TYR A 173 -0.17 -21.14 -17.77
C TYR A 173 -1.43 -21.60 -17.05
N THR A 174 -1.64 -21.16 -15.81
CA THR A 174 -2.88 -21.44 -15.06
C THR A 174 -4.10 -20.88 -15.78
N HIS A 175 -4.03 -19.64 -16.28
CA HIS A 175 -5.10 -19.05 -17.07
C HIS A 175 -5.38 -19.86 -18.35
N ALA A 176 -4.34 -20.29 -19.07
CA ALA A 176 -4.48 -21.12 -20.26
C ALA A 176 -5.14 -22.48 -19.98
N GLU A 177 -4.89 -23.08 -18.82
CA GLU A 177 -5.58 -24.29 -18.38
C GLU A 177 -7.07 -24.03 -18.16
N SER A 178 -7.43 -22.94 -17.49
CA SER A 178 -8.83 -22.55 -17.30
C SER A 178 -9.55 -22.25 -18.60
N VAL A 179 -8.87 -21.63 -19.58
CA VAL A 179 -9.43 -21.38 -20.92
C VAL A 179 -9.80 -22.70 -21.59
N ARG A 180 -8.92 -23.71 -21.54
CA ARG A 180 -9.20 -25.04 -22.11
C ARG A 180 -10.33 -25.77 -21.38
N ALA A 181 -10.48 -25.53 -20.08
CA ALA A 181 -11.56 -26.11 -19.28
C ALA A 181 -12.90 -25.38 -19.47
N GLY A 182 -12.91 -24.20 -20.07
CA GLY A 182 -14.10 -23.36 -20.25
C GLY A 182 -14.54 -22.65 -18.97
N ASP A 183 -13.63 -22.47 -18.00
CA ASP A 183 -13.87 -21.82 -16.70
C ASP A 183 -12.95 -20.62 -16.44
N ALA A 184 -12.33 -20.07 -17.50
CA ALA A 184 -11.45 -18.91 -17.40
C ALA A 184 -12.15 -17.64 -16.93
N ALA A 185 -11.45 -16.89 -16.08
CA ALA A 185 -11.77 -15.51 -15.73
C ALA A 185 -11.76 -14.59 -16.96
N GLU A 186 -12.51 -13.49 -16.91
CA GLU A 186 -12.28 -12.38 -17.85
C GLU A 186 -10.94 -11.73 -17.52
N ALA A 187 -9.99 -11.79 -18.45
CA ALA A 187 -8.62 -11.32 -18.23
C ALA A 187 -8.24 -10.16 -19.16
N GLU A 188 -7.59 -9.14 -18.61
CA GLU A 188 -6.86 -8.11 -19.35
C GLU A 188 -5.48 -7.90 -18.71
N VAL A 189 -4.42 -8.06 -19.48
CA VAL A 189 -3.03 -7.96 -19.02
C VAL A 189 -2.28 -6.96 -19.87
N VAL A 190 -1.71 -5.95 -19.23
CA VAL A 190 -0.85 -4.94 -19.86
C VAL A 190 0.59 -5.27 -19.51
N PHE A 191 1.37 -5.66 -20.50
CA PHE A 191 2.81 -5.78 -20.40
C PHE A 191 3.46 -4.41 -20.61
N ASP A 192 4.43 -4.09 -19.77
CA ASP A 192 5.36 -2.99 -20.03
C ASP A 192 6.30 -3.35 -21.20
N ARG A 193 7.25 -2.46 -21.51
CA ARG A 193 8.21 -2.65 -22.61
C ARG A 193 9.04 -3.94 -22.46
N ASP A 194 9.52 -4.23 -21.25
CA ASP A 194 10.45 -5.34 -21.01
C ASP A 194 9.69 -6.67 -20.99
N ALA A 195 8.53 -6.72 -20.34
CA ALA A 195 7.64 -7.87 -20.37
C ALA A 195 7.08 -8.12 -21.79
N THR A 196 6.83 -7.07 -22.58
CA THR A 196 6.43 -7.20 -23.99
C THR A 196 7.53 -7.92 -24.78
N ALA A 197 8.78 -7.47 -24.68
CA ALA A 197 9.90 -8.06 -25.40
C ALA A 197 10.01 -9.57 -25.14
N VAL A 198 9.93 -9.99 -23.87
CA VAL A 198 9.91 -11.41 -23.49
C VAL A 198 8.79 -12.18 -24.18
N ASN A 199 7.56 -11.65 -24.19
CA ASN A 199 6.39 -12.34 -24.72
C ASN A 199 6.30 -12.39 -26.25
N VAL A 200 7.08 -11.59 -26.96
CA VAL A 200 7.12 -11.58 -28.43
C VAL A 200 8.37 -12.23 -29.02
N GLU A 201 9.47 -12.30 -28.25
CA GLU A 201 10.72 -12.92 -28.68
C GLU A 201 10.77 -14.44 -28.43
N ASP A 202 10.03 -14.95 -27.44
CA ASP A 202 9.93 -16.37 -27.15
C ASP A 202 8.79 -17.04 -27.94
N PRO A 203 9.08 -17.94 -28.91
CA PRO A 203 8.06 -18.62 -29.70
C PRO A 203 7.04 -19.42 -28.88
N ASP A 204 7.45 -20.03 -27.76
CA ASP A 204 6.55 -20.81 -26.91
C ASP A 204 5.57 -19.91 -26.16
N LEU A 205 5.98 -18.69 -25.82
CA LEU A 205 5.09 -17.68 -25.25
C LEU A 205 4.15 -17.14 -26.34
N VAL A 206 4.66 -16.86 -27.54
CA VAL A 206 3.87 -16.43 -28.69
C VAL A 206 2.75 -17.39 -29.03
N ASP A 207 3.07 -18.67 -29.18
CA ASP A 207 2.07 -19.70 -29.47
C ASP A 207 1.03 -19.79 -28.34
N ARG A 208 1.44 -19.60 -27.09
CA ARG A 208 0.56 -19.73 -25.94
C ARG A 208 -0.40 -18.55 -25.80
N TRP A 209 0.07 -17.32 -25.81
CA TRP A 209 -0.83 -16.18 -25.65
C TRP A 209 -1.78 -16.06 -26.85
N ARG A 210 -1.34 -16.42 -28.07
CA ARG A 210 -2.22 -16.52 -29.24
C ARG A 210 -3.30 -17.59 -29.10
N ALA A 211 -2.96 -18.75 -28.53
CA ALA A 211 -3.96 -19.80 -28.27
C ALA A 211 -5.01 -19.34 -27.24
N ILE A 212 -4.61 -18.57 -26.23
CA ILE A 212 -5.54 -17.96 -25.26
C ILE A 212 -6.45 -16.95 -25.96
N GLU A 213 -5.89 -16.05 -26.77
CA GLU A 213 -6.68 -15.04 -27.48
C GLU A 213 -7.63 -15.63 -28.53
N ALA A 214 -7.26 -16.74 -29.17
CA ALA A 214 -8.12 -17.42 -30.14
C ALA A 214 -9.43 -17.96 -29.53
N GLU A 215 -9.41 -18.32 -28.24
CA GLU A 215 -10.57 -18.78 -27.48
C GLU A 215 -11.29 -17.63 -26.73
N SER A 216 -10.76 -16.41 -26.84
CA SER A 216 -11.26 -15.22 -26.13
C SER A 216 -12.08 -14.31 -27.04
N ALA A 217 -13.15 -13.71 -26.52
CA ALA A 217 -13.99 -12.79 -27.29
C ALA A 217 -13.35 -11.41 -27.54
N ARG A 218 -12.30 -11.07 -26.79
CA ARG A 218 -11.57 -9.80 -26.83
C ARG A 218 -10.07 -10.06 -26.63
N PRO A 219 -9.20 -9.14 -27.04
CA PRO A 219 -7.77 -9.22 -26.73
C PRO A 219 -7.56 -9.28 -25.21
N VAL A 220 -6.72 -10.22 -24.78
CA VAL A 220 -6.36 -10.44 -23.38
C VAL A 220 -5.07 -9.71 -23.08
N TYR A 221 -4.11 -9.71 -24.01
CA TYR A 221 -2.78 -9.17 -23.78
C TYR A 221 -2.57 -7.85 -24.54
N TYR A 222 -1.95 -6.90 -23.85
CA TYR A 222 -1.68 -5.56 -24.34
C TYR A 222 -0.22 -5.19 -24.07
N SER A 223 0.33 -4.29 -24.88
CA SER A 223 1.69 -3.76 -24.74
C SER A 223 1.63 -2.25 -24.53
N ALA A 224 2.32 -1.78 -23.50
CA ALA A 224 2.56 -0.37 -23.22
C ALA A 224 4.04 -0.02 -23.47
N ASP A 225 4.30 1.09 -24.15
CA ASP A 225 5.66 1.59 -24.39
C ASP A 225 6.19 2.43 -23.21
N GLU A 226 6.17 1.84 -22.02
CA GLU A 226 6.77 2.39 -20.81
C GLU A 226 7.31 1.25 -19.94
N ARG A 227 7.93 1.56 -18.80
CA ARG A 227 8.38 0.56 -17.82
C ARG A 227 7.61 0.72 -16.53
N PHE A 228 7.16 -0.38 -15.94
CA PHE A 228 6.50 -0.34 -14.63
C PHE A 228 7.50 -0.69 -13.52
N PRO A 229 7.54 0.08 -12.41
CA PRO A 229 8.40 -0.22 -11.28
C PRO A 229 8.12 -1.57 -10.59
N CYS A 230 6.89 -2.07 -10.64
CA CYS A 230 6.52 -3.40 -10.15
C CYS A 230 5.31 -3.98 -10.89
N ASN A 231 5.05 -5.27 -10.70
CA ASN A 231 3.82 -5.91 -11.14
C ASN A 231 2.66 -5.52 -10.20
N VAL A 232 1.48 -5.38 -10.77
CA VAL A 232 0.21 -5.15 -10.07
C VAL A 232 -0.83 -6.09 -10.63
N ASP A 233 -1.26 -7.08 -9.86
CA ASP A 233 -2.33 -8.02 -10.24
C ASP A 233 -3.59 -7.74 -9.41
N ILE A 234 -4.71 -7.53 -10.08
CA ILE A 234 -6.02 -7.23 -9.49
C ILE A 234 -6.93 -8.43 -9.74
N ILE A 235 -7.39 -9.04 -8.65
CA ILE A 235 -8.24 -10.22 -8.66
C ILE A 235 -9.63 -9.84 -8.16
N ASP A 236 -10.63 -10.08 -8.99
CA ASP A 236 -12.06 -9.84 -8.71
C ASP A 236 -12.43 -8.39 -8.36
N GLY A 237 -11.53 -7.43 -8.56
CA GLY A 237 -11.72 -6.03 -8.17
C GLY A 237 -11.67 -5.79 -6.65
N GLU A 238 -11.19 -6.77 -5.88
CA GLU A 238 -11.21 -6.72 -4.41
C GLU A 238 -9.85 -7.03 -3.78
N ARG A 239 -8.96 -7.72 -4.50
CA ARG A 239 -7.63 -8.12 -4.04
C ARG A 239 -6.56 -7.62 -4.99
N VAL A 240 -5.48 -7.07 -4.44
CA VAL A 240 -4.32 -6.59 -5.18
C VAL A 240 -3.08 -7.33 -4.72
N PHE A 241 -2.32 -7.86 -5.67
CA PHE A 241 -0.96 -8.34 -5.45
C PHE A 241 0.03 -7.33 -6.04
N LEU A 242 0.97 -6.87 -5.22
CA LEU A 242 2.11 -6.06 -5.65
C LEU A 242 3.33 -6.95 -5.62
N SER A 243 4.00 -7.16 -6.76
CA SER A 243 5.17 -8.02 -6.82
C SER A 243 6.36 -7.44 -7.55
N VAL A 244 7.56 -7.75 -7.04
CA VAL A 244 8.84 -7.31 -7.58
C VAL A 244 9.79 -8.50 -7.68
N THR A 245 10.63 -8.49 -8.71
CA THR A 245 11.75 -9.41 -8.84
C THR A 245 13.03 -8.61 -8.62
N ASP A 246 13.84 -9.01 -7.64
CA ASP A 246 15.13 -8.38 -7.40
C ASP A 246 16.22 -8.88 -8.36
N GLU A 247 17.36 -8.19 -8.39
CA GLU A 247 18.48 -8.49 -9.28
C GLU A 247 19.09 -9.89 -9.07
N ASN A 248 18.84 -10.51 -7.90
CA ASN A 248 19.31 -11.86 -7.58
C ASN A 248 18.25 -12.93 -7.94
N GLY A 249 17.15 -12.54 -8.58
CA GLY A 249 16.03 -13.42 -8.93
C GLY A 249 15.08 -13.71 -7.76
N GLY A 250 15.21 -12.99 -6.65
CA GLY A 250 14.28 -13.06 -5.52
C GLY A 250 12.93 -12.45 -5.89
N PHE A 251 11.86 -13.22 -5.74
CA PHE A 251 10.50 -12.75 -5.96
C PHE A 251 9.90 -12.33 -4.61
N ARG A 252 9.32 -11.13 -4.53
CA ARG A 252 8.57 -10.67 -3.35
C ARG A 252 7.18 -10.26 -3.78
N VAL A 253 6.17 -10.62 -2.98
CA VAL A 253 4.78 -10.24 -3.21
C VAL A 253 4.09 -9.88 -1.91
N VAL A 254 3.27 -8.84 -1.98
CA VAL A 254 2.33 -8.44 -0.93
C VAL A 254 0.91 -8.51 -1.49
N GLU A 255 0.02 -9.11 -0.71
CA GLU A 255 -1.42 -9.12 -0.95
C GLU A 255 -2.10 -8.06 -0.08
N SER A 256 -2.96 -7.23 -0.68
CA SER A 256 -3.78 -6.27 0.05
C SER A 256 -5.23 -6.28 -0.45
N THR A 257 -6.14 -6.12 0.49
CA THR A 257 -7.59 -5.88 0.27
C THR A 257 -8.00 -4.48 0.69
N HIS A 258 -7.04 -3.62 1.05
CA HIS A 258 -7.34 -2.28 1.53
C HIS A 258 -7.97 -1.45 0.39
N PRO A 259 -9.15 -0.81 0.58
CA PRO A 259 -9.87 -0.11 -0.49
C PRO A 259 -9.01 0.91 -1.25
N ALA A 260 -8.22 1.73 -0.54
CA ALA A 260 -7.33 2.70 -1.18
C ALA A 260 -6.26 2.07 -2.11
N VAL A 261 -5.81 0.85 -1.82
CA VAL A 261 -4.84 0.12 -2.67
C VAL A 261 -5.56 -0.44 -3.90
N VAL A 262 -6.75 -1.00 -3.70
CA VAL A 262 -7.62 -1.51 -4.78
C VAL A 262 -8.00 -0.38 -5.74
N ASP A 263 -8.50 0.74 -5.23
CA ASP A 263 -8.91 1.91 -6.03
C ASP A 263 -7.73 2.48 -6.84
N TRP A 264 -6.55 2.58 -6.21
CA TRP A 264 -5.33 3.01 -6.91
C TRP A 264 -4.94 2.02 -8.01
N ALA A 265 -4.93 0.73 -7.72
CA ALA A 265 -4.54 -0.30 -8.69
C ALA A 265 -5.48 -0.31 -9.89
N GLU A 266 -6.79 -0.18 -9.67
CA GLU A 266 -7.77 -0.08 -10.76
C GLU A 266 -7.59 1.18 -11.60
N ALA A 267 -7.31 2.32 -10.95
CA ALA A 267 -7.06 3.58 -11.66
C ALA A 267 -5.78 3.49 -12.50
N LEU A 268 -4.70 2.95 -11.92
CA LEU A 268 -3.44 2.69 -12.61
C LEU A 268 -3.66 1.77 -13.82
N PHE A 269 -4.30 0.61 -13.61
CA PHE A 269 -4.55 -0.34 -14.68
C PHE A 269 -5.36 0.30 -15.82
N ARG A 270 -6.41 1.07 -15.49
CA ARG A 270 -7.23 1.76 -16.48
C ARG A 270 -6.43 2.75 -17.31
N GLU A 271 -5.55 3.52 -16.66
CA GLU A 271 -4.61 4.42 -17.35
C GLU A 271 -3.72 3.63 -18.31
N LYS A 272 -3.05 2.57 -17.82
CA LYS A 272 -2.10 1.77 -18.60
C LYS A 272 -2.78 1.08 -19.79
N ARG A 273 -3.94 0.47 -19.55
CA ARG A 273 -4.74 -0.19 -20.59
C ARG A 273 -5.29 0.76 -21.64
N THR A 274 -5.54 2.03 -21.28
CA THR A 274 -5.99 3.06 -22.24
C THR A 274 -4.86 3.51 -23.17
N ALA A 275 -3.63 3.56 -22.65
CA ALA A 275 -2.44 3.92 -23.44
C ALA A 275 -1.85 2.74 -24.23
N ALA A 276 -2.16 1.51 -23.85
CA ALA A 276 -1.62 0.30 -24.45
C ALA A 276 -2.30 -0.10 -25.77
N VAL A 277 -1.57 -0.87 -26.58
CA VAL A 277 -2.08 -1.49 -27.82
C VAL A 277 -2.24 -2.99 -27.63
N PRO A 278 -3.17 -3.68 -28.31
CA PRO A 278 -3.23 -5.15 -28.27
C PRO A 278 -1.89 -5.76 -28.65
N LEU A 279 -1.46 -6.83 -27.96
CA LEU A 279 -0.13 -7.42 -28.13
C LEU A 279 0.11 -7.91 -29.56
N GLU A 280 -0.91 -8.48 -30.23
CA GLU A 280 -0.83 -8.88 -31.65
C GLU A 280 -0.57 -7.69 -32.60
N GLN A 281 -0.84 -6.46 -32.18
CA GLN A 281 -0.57 -5.25 -32.95
C GLN A 281 0.80 -4.63 -32.62
N TYR A 282 1.53 -5.19 -31.65
CA TYR A 282 2.87 -4.72 -31.32
C TYR A 282 3.77 -4.80 -32.54
N ARG A 283 4.43 -3.69 -32.84
CA ARG A 283 5.49 -3.62 -33.85
C ARG A 283 6.74 -3.25 -33.10
N SER A 284 7.76 -4.10 -33.15
CA SER A 284 9.05 -3.73 -32.60
C SER A 284 9.50 -2.43 -33.27
N GLY A 285 9.89 -1.43 -32.48
CA GLY A 285 10.42 -0.16 -32.97
C GLY A 285 11.77 -0.28 -33.66
N VAL A 286 12.11 -1.45 -34.22
CA VAL A 286 13.31 -1.66 -35.02
C VAL A 286 12.92 -1.30 -36.46
N GLU A 287 13.17 -0.04 -36.84
CA GLU A 287 13.34 0.25 -38.27
C GLU A 287 14.37 -0.74 -38.82
N PRO A 288 14.09 -1.44 -39.93
CA PRO A 288 15.13 -2.18 -40.61
C PRO A 288 16.18 -1.15 -41.01
N VAL A 289 17.40 -1.30 -40.50
CA VAL A 289 18.56 -0.62 -41.08
C VAL A 289 18.65 -1.14 -42.52
N ASP A 290 18.15 -0.34 -43.47
CA ASP A 290 18.37 -0.57 -44.89
C ASP A 290 19.89 -0.60 -45.13
N SER A 291 20.47 -1.80 -45.13
CA SER A 291 21.82 -2.01 -45.62
C SER A 291 21.75 -2.13 -47.15
N HIS A 292 21.54 -0.98 -47.80
CA HIS A 292 21.94 -0.81 -49.19
C HIS A 292 23.37 -0.27 -49.23
N ALA A 293 24.32 -1.17 -49.47
CA ALA A 293 25.56 -0.91 -50.19
C ALA A 293 26.01 -2.19 -50.91
#